data_AF-A0A7S4W2U3-F1
#
_entry.id   AF-A0A7S4W2U3-F1
#
_cell.length_a   1.000
_cell.length_b   1.000
_cell.length_c   1.000
_cell.angle_alpha   90.00
_cell.angle_beta   90.00
_cell.angle_gamma   90.00
#
_symmetry.space_group_name_H-M   'P 1'
#
loop_
_entity.id
_entity.type
_entity.pdbx_description
1 polymer ?
#
loop_
_entity_poly.entity_id
_entity_poly.type
_entity_poly.pdbx_seq_one_letter_code
_entity_poly.pdbx_strand_id
1 'polypeptide(L)'
;MYMHGVKKIDQLRAFKEQNGHCNVSTLDARNKTLGGWVSRQRESYKKNSLSSNRIEQLSSIGFTWKERDHAWEDKFDELCLFEAQNGHCIASTSDMQNKSLGQWVSNQRT
;
A
#
# COMPACT_ATOMS: atom_id res chain seq x y z
N MET A 1 13.44 -15.86 -24.51
CA MET A 1 14.16 -15.85 -23.22
C MET A 1 13.43 -14.90 -22.24
N TYR A 2 12.42 -15.38 -21.50
CA TYR A 2 11.52 -14.57 -20.65
C TYR A 2 11.59 -14.94 -19.14
N MET A 3 12.70 -15.54 -18.68
CA MET A 3 12.75 -16.19 -17.36
C MET A 3 13.00 -15.25 -16.16
N HIS A 4 13.44 -14.01 -16.39
CA HIS A 4 13.75 -13.08 -15.28
C HIS A 4 12.51 -12.38 -14.72
N GLY A 5 11.49 -12.18 -15.55
CA GLY A 5 10.26 -11.47 -15.17
C GLY A 5 9.32 -12.28 -14.28
N VAL A 6 9.28 -13.60 -14.47
CA VAL A 6 8.41 -14.55 -13.74
C VAL A 6 8.89 -14.70 -12.30
N LYS A 7 10.21 -14.88 -12.10
CA LYS A 7 10.82 -15.01 -10.76
C LYS A 7 10.48 -13.85 -9.82
N LYS A 8 10.35 -12.62 -10.33
CA LYS A 8 10.02 -11.44 -9.49
C LYS A 8 8.55 -11.40 -9.06
N ILE A 9 7.64 -11.90 -9.90
CA ILE A 9 6.21 -12.00 -9.56
C ILE A 9 6.00 -13.08 -8.49
N ASP A 10 6.69 -14.22 -8.60
CA ASP A 10 6.63 -15.28 -7.59
C ASP A 10 7.21 -14.81 -6.25
N GLN A 11 8.33 -14.07 -6.27
CA GLN A 11 8.90 -13.43 -5.06
C GLN A 11 7.91 -12.45 -4.41
N LEU A 12 7.20 -11.66 -5.22
CA LEU A 12 6.20 -10.73 -4.72
C LEU A 12 4.98 -11.46 -4.13
N ARG A 13 4.58 -12.59 -4.72
CA ARG A 13 3.52 -13.45 -4.19
C ARG A 13 3.89 -14.00 -2.81
N ALA A 14 5.08 -14.58 -2.68
CA ALA A 14 5.58 -15.08 -1.39
C ALA A 14 5.70 -13.96 -0.35
N PHE A 15 6.13 -12.76 -0.76
CA PHE A 15 6.16 -11.60 0.12
C PHE A 15 4.76 -11.21 0.61
N LYS A 16 3.76 -11.20 -0.29
CA LYS A 16 2.37 -10.91 0.06
C LYS A 16 1.81 -11.94 1.03
N GLU A 17 2.09 -13.23 0.84
CA GLU A 17 1.64 -14.29 1.77
C GLU A 17 2.20 -14.09 3.18
N GLN A 18 3.42 -13.55 3.30
CA GLN A 18 4.05 -13.30 4.61
C GLN A 18 3.63 -11.98 5.26
N ASN A 19 3.37 -10.93 4.47
CA ASN A 19 3.16 -9.57 4.98
C ASN A 19 1.72 -9.05 4.79
N GLY A 20 0.87 -9.79 4.07
CA GLY A 20 -0.49 -9.38 3.70
C GLY A 20 -0.56 -8.38 2.54
N HIS A 21 0.56 -7.76 2.14
CA HIS A 21 0.60 -6.71 1.12
C HIS A 21 1.76 -6.86 0.14
N CYS A 22 1.63 -6.26 -1.04
CA CYS A 22 2.69 -6.20 -2.07
C CYS A 22 3.64 -4.98 -1.92
N ASN A 23 3.52 -4.23 -0.82
CA ASN A 23 4.39 -3.08 -0.57
C ASN A 23 5.75 -3.51 -0.03
N VAL A 24 6.75 -3.58 -0.92
CA VAL A 24 8.09 -4.02 -0.57
C VAL A 24 8.99 -2.79 -0.41
N SER A 25 9.46 -2.56 0.81
CA SER A 25 10.38 -1.46 1.10
C SER A 25 11.73 -1.63 0.39
N THR A 26 12.24 -0.56 -0.21
CA THR A 26 13.60 -0.53 -0.79
C THR A 26 14.69 -0.45 0.27
N LEU A 27 14.33 -0.17 1.53
CA LEU A 27 15.25 -0.08 2.67
C LEU A 27 15.49 -1.42 3.35
N ASP A 28 14.62 -2.41 3.14
CA ASP A 28 14.83 -3.77 3.66
C ASP A 28 15.96 -4.44 2.88
N ALA A 29 17.11 -4.65 3.53
CA ALA A 29 18.29 -5.27 2.91
C ALA A 29 17.99 -6.66 2.30
N ARG A 30 17.06 -7.42 2.88
CA ARG A 30 16.68 -8.75 2.39
C ARG A 30 15.83 -8.68 1.12
N ASN A 31 15.03 -7.62 0.98
CA ASN A 31 14.06 -7.45 -0.11
C ASN A 31 14.37 -6.27 -1.03
N LYS A 32 15.53 -5.61 -0.88
CA LYS A 32 15.94 -4.40 -1.61
C LYS A 32 15.80 -4.54 -3.13
N THR A 33 16.15 -5.70 -3.68
CA THR A 33 16.04 -5.96 -5.12
C THR A 33 14.59 -6.11 -5.59
N LEU A 34 13.71 -6.64 -4.74
CA LEU A 34 12.29 -6.77 -5.01
C LEU A 34 11.59 -5.42 -4.85
N GLY A 35 11.93 -4.65 -3.80
CA GLY A 35 11.44 -3.28 -3.59
C GLY A 35 11.77 -2.36 -4.76
N GLY A 36 13.03 -2.36 -5.22
CA GLY A 36 13.42 -1.57 -6.40
C GLY A 36 12.68 -2.01 -7.68
N TRP A 37 12.42 -3.31 -7.82
CA TRP A 37 11.62 -3.81 -8.94
C TRP A 37 10.16 -3.35 -8.87
N VAL A 38 9.52 -3.43 -7.69
CA VAL A 38 8.16 -2.93 -7.43
C VAL A 38 8.07 -1.44 -7.75
N SER A 39 9.00 -0.61 -7.26
CA SER A 39 9.04 0.82 -7.56
C SER A 39 9.13 1.09 -9.06
N ARG A 40 9.95 0.33 -9.78
CA ARG A 40 10.09 0.45 -11.24
C ARG A 40 8.80 0.06 -11.98
N GLN A 41 8.08 -0.97 -11.52
CA GLN A 41 6.78 -1.32 -12.10
C GLN A 41 5.77 -0.18 -11.93
N ARG A 42 5.68 0.42 -10.74
CA ARG A 42 4.80 1.57 -10.48
C ARG A 42 5.15 2.78 -11.35
N GLU A 43 6.44 3.06 -11.52
CA GLU A 43 6.90 4.18 -12.36
C GLU A 43 6.55 3.94 -13.84
N SER A 44 6.80 2.75 -14.37
CA SER A 44 6.42 2.38 -15.73
C SER A 44 4.92 2.40 -15.95
N TYR A 45 4.12 1.98 -14.96
CA TYR A 45 2.66 2.08 -15.01
C TYR A 45 2.20 3.53 -15.08
N LYS A 46 2.75 4.42 -14.23
CA LYS A 46 2.45 5.86 -14.26
C LYS A 46 2.83 6.52 -15.60
N LYS A 47 3.89 6.03 -16.25
CA LYS A 47 4.35 6.51 -17.56
C LYS A 47 3.61 5.86 -18.74
N ASN A 48 2.60 5.02 -18.49
CA ASN A 48 1.90 4.22 -19.52
C ASN A 48 2.85 3.41 -20.43
N SER A 49 4.02 3.03 -19.91
CA SER A 49 5.05 2.29 -20.64
C SER A 49 5.14 0.82 -20.24
N LEU A 50 4.27 0.39 -19.31
CA LEU A 50 4.19 -0.99 -18.88
C LEU A 50 3.27 -1.79 -19.80
N SER A 51 3.68 -3.00 -20.17
CA SER A 51 2.88 -3.84 -21.06
C SER A 51 1.61 -4.35 -20.37
N SER A 52 0.53 -4.50 -21.15
CA SER A 52 -0.78 -4.96 -20.67
C SER A 52 -0.69 -6.32 -19.97
N ASN A 53 0.07 -7.27 -20.54
CA ASN A 53 0.32 -8.58 -19.94
C ASN A 53 1.00 -8.46 -18.56
N ARG A 54 1.96 -7.52 -18.40
CA ARG A 54 2.61 -7.31 -17.10
C ARG A 54 1.65 -6.71 -16.08
N ILE A 55 0.78 -5.81 -16.52
CA ILE A 55 -0.27 -5.23 -15.67
C ILE A 55 -1.21 -6.33 -15.19
N GLU A 56 -1.70 -7.16 -16.08
CA GLU A 56 -2.60 -8.27 -15.77
C GLU A 56 -1.97 -9.27 -14.78
N GLN A 57 -0.72 -9.67 -15.01
CA GLN A 57 -0.02 -10.57 -14.09
C GLN A 57 0.12 -9.99 -12.68
N LEU A 58 0.44 -8.70 -12.56
CA LEU A 58 0.56 -8.01 -11.28
C LEU A 58 -0.82 -7.82 -10.60
N SER A 59 -1.84 -7.44 -11.37
CA SER A 59 -3.21 -7.33 -10.86
C SER A 59 -3.76 -8.67 -10.39
N SER A 60 -3.43 -9.78 -11.05
CA SER A 60 -3.88 -11.13 -10.67
C SER A 60 -3.41 -11.57 -9.28
N ILE A 61 -2.29 -11.02 -8.80
CA ILE A 61 -1.78 -11.27 -7.44
C ILE A 61 -2.22 -10.19 -6.44
N GLY A 62 -3.12 -9.29 -6.84
CA GLY A 62 -3.61 -8.18 -6.02
C GLY A 62 -2.53 -7.11 -5.76
N PHE A 63 -1.70 -6.82 -6.76
CA PHE A 63 -0.73 -5.73 -6.68
C PHE A 63 -1.43 -4.37 -6.72
N THR A 64 -1.31 -3.60 -5.64
CA THR A 64 -1.82 -2.22 -5.58
C THR A 64 -0.86 -1.30 -6.33
N TRP A 65 -1.30 -0.62 -7.39
CA TRP A 65 -0.45 0.26 -8.21
C TRP A 65 -0.13 1.61 -7.55
N LYS A 66 -1.02 2.10 -6.69
CA LYS A 66 -0.88 3.38 -5.98
C LYS A 66 -0.84 3.13 -4.47
N GLU A 67 0.32 3.35 -3.85
CA GLU A 67 0.50 3.20 -2.38
C GLU A 67 -0.33 4.19 -1.57
N ARG A 68 -0.81 5.29 -2.19
CA ARG A 68 -1.48 6.40 -1.50
C ARG A 68 -2.99 6.48 -1.73
N ASP A 69 -3.58 5.66 -2.59
CA ASP A 69 -5.03 5.75 -2.84
C ASP A 69 -5.85 5.24 -1.64
N HIS A 70 -5.25 4.40 -0.79
CA HIS A 70 -5.92 3.89 0.42
C HIS A 70 -5.63 4.72 1.67
N ALA A 71 -4.80 5.76 1.64
CA ALA A 71 -4.51 6.54 2.85
C ALA A 71 -5.76 7.21 3.45
N TRP A 72 -6.76 7.48 2.61
CA TRP A 72 -8.08 7.93 3.05
C TRP A 72 -8.90 6.76 3.61
N GLU A 73 -8.94 5.62 2.92
CA GLU A 73 -9.69 4.42 3.33
C GLU A 73 -9.13 3.81 4.63
N ASP A 74 -7.80 3.68 4.75
CA ASP A 74 -7.12 3.23 5.96
C ASP A 74 -7.44 4.16 7.15
N LYS A 75 -7.49 5.48 6.93
CA LYS A 75 -7.85 6.45 7.96
C LYS A 75 -9.33 6.43 8.31
N PHE A 76 -10.18 6.11 7.32
CA PHE A 76 -11.60 5.90 7.52
C PHE A 76 -11.87 4.62 8.33
N ASP A 77 -11.18 3.52 8.02
CA ASP A 77 -11.25 2.27 8.78
C ASP A 77 -10.75 2.46 10.22
N GLU A 78 -9.66 3.21 10.41
CA GLU A 78 -9.16 3.61 11.74
C GLU A 78 -10.22 4.42 12.51
N LEU A 79 -10.98 5.28 11.83
CA LEU A 79 -12.09 6.02 12.44
C LEU A 79 -13.26 5.12 12.81
N CYS A 80 -13.64 4.16 11.95
CA CYS A 80 -14.69 3.17 12.25
C CYS A 80 -14.33 2.31 13.47
N LEU A 81 -13.07 1.89 13.59
CA LEU A 81 -12.57 1.17 14.77
C LEU A 81 -12.59 2.05 16.02
N PHE A 82 -12.19 3.31 15.89
CA PHE A 82 -12.23 4.28 16.98
C PHE A 82 -13.66 4.52 17.48
N GLU A 83 -14.63 4.68 16.57
CA GLU A 83 -16.05 4.80 16.89
C GLU A 83 -16.58 3.55 17.60
N ALA A 84 -16.26 2.36 17.10
CA ALA A 84 -16.69 1.11 17.72
C ALA A 84 -16.17 0.94 19.17
N GLN A 85 -14.99 1.48 19.47
CA GLN A 85 -14.37 1.40 20.80
C GLN A 85 -14.83 2.50 21.76
N ASN A 86 -15.03 3.72 21.27
CA ASN A 86 -15.25 4.91 22.10
C ASN A 86 -16.69 5.43 22.04
N GLY A 87 -17.50 4.95 21.10
CA GLY A 87 -18.88 5.40 20.85
C GLY A 87 -18.98 6.78 20.19
N HIS A 88 -17.86 7.36 19.73
CA HIS A 88 -17.84 8.65 19.03
C HIS A 88 -16.68 8.76 18.04
N CYS A 89 -16.83 9.61 17.03
CA CYS A 89 -15.82 9.87 15.99
C CYS A 89 -14.92 11.09 16.29
N ILE A 90 -14.78 11.45 17.58
CA ILE A 90 -13.98 12.60 18.03
C ILE A 90 -12.61 12.10 18.51
N ALA A 91 -11.69 11.91 17.56
CA ALA A 91 -10.29 11.69 17.88
C ALA A 91 -9.64 13.01 18.29
N SER A 92 -9.16 13.10 19.54
CA SER A 92 -8.49 14.30 20.05
C SER A 92 -7.12 14.47 19.40
N THR A 93 -6.80 15.68 18.92
CA THR A 93 -5.46 16.02 18.41
C THR A 93 -4.40 16.13 19.51
N SER A 94 -4.83 16.21 20.78
CA SER A 94 -3.97 16.26 21.96
C SER A 94 -3.55 14.87 22.46
N ASP A 95 -4.27 13.81 22.06
CA ASP A 95 -3.91 12.43 22.37
C ASP A 95 -2.80 11.98 21.42
N MET A 96 -1.61 11.69 21.96
CA MET A 96 -0.47 11.27 21.15
C MET A 96 -0.73 9.97 20.37
N GLN A 97 -1.63 9.12 20.85
CA GLN A 97 -1.96 7.85 20.20
C GLN A 97 -2.88 8.05 18.99
N ASN A 98 -3.77 9.05 19.05
CA ASN A 98 -4.77 9.33 18.01
C ASN A 98 -4.57 10.67 17.28
N LYS A 99 -3.44 11.36 17.51
CA LYS A 99 -3.12 12.67 16.94
C LYS A 99 -3.22 12.71 15.41
N SER A 100 -2.75 11.65 14.76
CA SER A 100 -2.79 11.55 13.29
C SER A 100 -4.21 11.37 12.74
N LEU A 101 -5.07 10.64 13.46
CA LEU A 101 -6.49 10.47 13.14
C LEU A 101 -7.26 11.78 13.39
N GLY A 102 -7.02 12.45 14.53
CA GLY A 102 -7.65 13.73 14.86
C GLY A 102 -7.33 14.84 13.84
N GLN A 103 -6.07 14.91 13.38
CA GLN A 103 -5.66 15.85 12.33
C GLN A 103 -6.39 15.57 11.01
N TRP A 104 -6.52 14.28 10.65
CA TRP A 104 -7.22 13.86 9.43
C TRP A 104 -8.72 14.16 9.49
N VAL A 105 -9.39 13.84 10.61
CA VAL A 105 -10.82 14.17 10.82
C VAL A 105 -11.07 15.67 10.75
N SER A 106 -10.17 16.49 11.31
CA SER A 106 -10.26 17.95 11.21
C SER A 106 -10.20 18.44 9.77
N ASN A 107 -9.33 17.85 8.95
CA ASN A 107 -9.19 18.21 7.53
C ASN A 107 -10.40 17.77 6.68
N GLN A 108 -11.23 16.82 7.14
CA GLN A 108 -12.47 16.42 6.46
C GLN A 108 -13.68 17.30 6.85
N ARG A 109 -13.55 18.16 7.88
CA ARG A 109 -14.62 19.05 8.38
C ARG A 109 -14.50 20.49 7.89
N THR A 110 -13.40 20.81 7.21
CA THR A 110 -13.16 22.07 6.49
C THR A 110 -13.45 21.90 5.01
#